data_AF-B7TX43-F1
#
_entry.id   AF-B7TX43-F1
#
_cell.length_a   1.000
_cell.length_b   1.000
_cell.length_c   1.000
_cell.angle_alpha   90.00
_cell.angle_beta   90.00
_cell.angle_gamma   90.00
#
_symmetry.space_group_name_H-M   'P 1'
#
loop_
_entity.id
_entity.type
_entity.pdbx_description
1 polymer ?
#
loop_
_entity_poly.entity_id
_entity_poly.type
_entity_poly.pdbx_seq_one_letter_code
_entity_poly.pdbx_strand_id
1 'polypeptide(L)'
;MLQNIRDNSQGWIAKTIIGIIVALMAFTGIEAIFQASGNNKQDVAKVNGEEITQTELSQAVDMQRRQLMQQLGKDFDASLLDEKLLRDAALKGLIDRKLLLQGAADSKFGFSEAALDQVILQTPEFQVDGKFNAERFDQVVRQLGYSRLQFRQMLTQEMLIGQVRAGIAGSGFVTDAEVLAFARLEKQTRDFATVNIKADPAAVKLTDDEVKAYYDQHAKEFMTPDQVVIDYLELKKSSFFDQVTVKDDELQAAYEKETANLAEQRRAAHILDEVNDKS
;
A
#
# COMPACT_ATOMS: atom_id res chain seq x y z
N MET A 1 27.54 39.27 -46.08
CA MET A 1 28.33 38.33 -45.23
C MET A 1 27.76 36.91 -45.21
N LEU A 2 26.44 36.68 -45.36
CA LEU A 2 25.85 35.33 -45.42
C LEU A 2 26.06 34.58 -46.76
N GLN A 3 26.35 35.29 -47.86
CA GLN A 3 26.63 34.67 -49.17
C GLN A 3 28.04 34.04 -49.25
N ASN A 4 29.06 34.64 -48.62
CA ASN A 4 30.42 34.07 -48.60
C ASN A 4 30.49 32.73 -47.85
N ILE A 5 29.61 32.48 -46.87
CA ILE A 5 29.51 31.19 -46.17
C ILE A 5 28.88 30.12 -47.09
N ARG A 6 27.97 30.52 -48.00
CA ARG A 6 27.34 29.61 -48.96
C ARG A 6 28.26 29.24 -50.10
N ASP A 7 29.05 30.19 -50.61
CA ASP A 7 29.93 29.92 -51.75
C ASP A 7 31.18 29.13 -51.32
N ASN A 8 31.66 29.31 -50.08
CA ASN A 8 32.80 28.56 -49.55
C ASN A 8 32.42 27.15 -49.01
N SER A 9 31.13 26.88 -48.74
CA SER A 9 30.65 25.55 -48.34
C SER A 9 30.40 24.60 -49.50
N GLN A 10 30.40 25.08 -50.75
CA GLN A 10 30.28 24.26 -51.95
C GLN A 10 31.61 23.85 -52.57
N GLY A 11 32.74 24.37 -52.07
CA GLY A 11 34.08 23.99 -52.53
C GLY A 11 34.40 22.52 -52.24
N TRP A 12 35.23 21.90 -53.10
CA TRP A 12 35.61 20.49 -52.96
C TRP A 12 36.24 20.17 -51.58
N ILE A 13 37.00 21.12 -51.03
CA ILE A 13 37.61 21.05 -49.69
C ILE A 13 36.55 20.96 -48.59
N ALA A 14 35.48 21.74 -48.67
CA ALA A 14 34.39 21.71 -47.70
C ALA A 14 33.65 20.37 -47.74
N LYS A 15 33.45 19.78 -48.94
CA LYS A 15 32.87 18.44 -49.08
C LYS A 15 33.77 17.35 -48.49
N THR A 16 35.09 17.46 -48.62
CA THR A 16 36.03 16.51 -48.00
C THR A 16 36.00 16.60 -46.47
N ILE A 17 35.97 17.82 -45.91
CA ILE A 17 35.89 18.03 -44.46
C ILE A 17 34.56 17.51 -43.91
N ILE A 18 33.44 17.80 -44.57
CA ILE A 18 32.12 17.29 -44.19
C ILE A 18 32.09 15.76 -44.31
N GLY A 19 32.68 15.19 -45.36
CA GLY A 19 32.80 13.75 -45.53
C GLY A 19 33.59 13.09 -44.39
N ILE A 20 34.69 13.69 -43.94
CA ILE A 20 35.48 13.21 -42.81
C ILE A 20 34.70 13.33 -41.49
N ILE A 21 33.98 14.43 -41.26
CA ILE A 21 33.15 14.61 -40.07
C ILE A 21 32.01 13.59 -40.04
N VAL A 22 31.34 13.35 -41.17
CA VAL A 22 30.28 12.34 -41.30
C VAL A 22 30.86 10.93 -41.11
N ALA A 23 32.04 10.63 -41.64
CA ALA A 23 32.71 9.34 -41.45
C ALA A 23 33.12 9.12 -39.99
N LEU A 24 33.64 10.15 -39.31
CA LEU A 24 33.96 10.09 -37.88
C LEU A 24 32.70 9.92 -37.04
N MET A 25 31.63 10.68 -37.33
CA MET A 25 30.33 10.51 -36.64
C MET A 25 29.67 9.16 -36.95
N ALA A 26 29.89 8.55 -38.11
CA ALA A 26 29.42 7.21 -38.42
C ALA A 26 30.22 6.14 -37.63
N PHE A 27 31.53 6.31 -37.48
CA PHE A 27 32.36 5.38 -36.72
C PHE A 27 32.16 5.48 -35.20
N THR A 28 32.03 6.70 -34.64
CA THR A 28 31.91 6.92 -33.19
C THR A 28 30.46 7.06 -32.71
N GLY A 29 29.55 7.53 -33.57
CA GLY A 29 28.15 7.79 -33.21
C GLY A 29 27.31 6.52 -33.13
N ILE A 30 27.67 5.47 -33.87
CA ILE A 30 27.01 4.16 -33.78
C ILE A 30 27.23 3.56 -32.39
N GLU A 31 28.45 3.62 -31.85
CA GLU A 31 28.81 3.11 -30.52
C GLU A 31 28.11 3.88 -29.38
N ALA A 32 27.87 5.19 -29.55
CA ALA A 32 27.12 6.02 -28.60
C ALA A 32 25.61 5.72 -28.63
N ILE A 33 25.03 5.43 -29.80
CA ILE A 33 23.63 4.99 -29.93
C ILE A 33 23.45 3.58 -29.35
N PHE A 34 24.41 2.68 -29.54
CA PHE A 34 24.39 1.35 -28.94
C PHE A 34 24.59 1.38 -27.41
N GLN A 35 25.40 2.30 -26.87
CA GLN A 35 25.52 2.49 -25.41
C GLN A 35 24.32 3.24 -24.78
N ALA A 36 23.66 4.12 -25.53
CA ALA A 36 22.42 4.76 -25.08
C ALA A 36 21.19 3.82 -25.15
N SER A 37 21.24 2.81 -26.03
CA SER A 37 20.16 1.83 -26.27
C SER A 37 20.38 0.50 -25.53
N GLY A 38 21.63 0.14 -25.22
CA GLY A 38 22.01 -1.07 -24.51
C GLY A 38 22.48 -0.78 -23.09
N ASN A 39 21.76 -1.29 -22.09
CA ASN A 39 22.20 -1.49 -20.70
C ASN A 39 21.83 -0.47 -19.61
N ASN A 40 20.79 0.35 -19.79
CA ASN A 40 20.07 0.92 -18.64
C ASN A 40 19.02 -0.04 -18.04
N LYS A 41 19.17 -1.36 -18.22
CA LYS A 41 18.51 -2.36 -17.36
C LYS A 41 19.40 -2.56 -16.14
N GLN A 42 19.40 -1.57 -15.26
CA GLN A 42 19.95 -1.78 -13.92
C GLN A 42 18.91 -2.61 -13.17
N ASP A 43 19.17 -3.91 -13.06
CA ASP A 43 18.30 -4.82 -12.33
C ASP A 43 18.49 -4.61 -10.84
N VAL A 44 17.38 -4.54 -10.12
CA VAL A 44 17.38 -4.33 -8.67
C VAL A 44 17.20 -5.64 -7.91
N ALA A 45 16.60 -6.65 -8.54
CA ALA A 45 16.45 -8.00 -8.00
C ALA A 45 16.16 -9.01 -9.12
N LYS A 46 16.29 -10.30 -8.81
CA LYS A 46 15.97 -11.41 -9.71
C LYS A 46 15.20 -12.50 -8.95
N VAL A 47 14.08 -12.93 -9.52
CA VAL A 47 13.14 -13.91 -8.94
C VAL A 47 13.04 -15.12 -9.88
N ASN A 48 13.66 -16.24 -9.50
CA ASN A 48 13.68 -17.49 -10.27
C ASN A 48 14.05 -17.34 -11.76
N GLY A 49 14.94 -16.41 -12.10
CA GLY A 49 15.34 -16.16 -13.48
C GLY A 49 14.72 -14.92 -14.11
N GLU A 50 13.62 -14.39 -13.57
CA GLU A 50 13.01 -13.14 -14.02
C GLU A 50 13.58 -11.93 -13.29
N GLU A 51 14.01 -10.93 -14.04
CA GLU A 51 14.55 -9.68 -13.50
C GLU A 51 13.42 -8.72 -13.06
N ILE A 52 13.71 -7.94 -12.02
CA ILE A 52 12.99 -6.73 -11.65
C ILE A 52 13.91 -5.57 -11.97
N THR A 53 13.48 -4.72 -12.88
CA THR A 53 14.23 -3.55 -13.35
C THR A 53 14.08 -2.36 -12.40
N GLN A 54 15.05 -1.46 -12.41
CA GLN A 54 14.95 -0.17 -11.72
C GLN A 54 13.68 0.61 -12.10
N THR A 55 13.26 0.54 -13.37
CA THR A 55 12.05 1.22 -13.86
C THR A 55 10.79 0.68 -13.21
N GLU A 56 10.65 -0.65 -13.11
CA GLU A 56 9.51 -1.29 -12.44
C GLU A 56 9.47 -0.90 -10.97
N LEU A 57 10.62 -0.89 -10.29
CA LEU A 57 10.69 -0.48 -8.89
C LEU A 57 10.29 0.99 -8.69
N SER A 58 10.80 1.90 -9.52
CA SER A 58 10.40 3.31 -9.43
C SER A 58 8.89 3.51 -9.64
N GLN A 59 8.31 2.81 -10.63
CA GLN A 59 6.86 2.86 -10.87
C GLN A 59 6.05 2.32 -9.69
N ALA A 60 6.50 1.22 -9.08
CA ALA A 60 5.85 0.63 -7.92
C ALA A 60 5.93 1.54 -6.69
N VAL A 61 7.07 2.20 -6.47
CA VAL A 61 7.23 3.20 -5.39
C VAL A 61 6.27 4.36 -5.58
N ASP A 62 6.17 4.92 -6.78
CA ASP A 62 5.26 6.03 -7.06
C ASP A 62 3.79 5.62 -6.87
N MET A 63 3.43 4.39 -7.24
CA MET A 63 2.10 3.85 -7.01
C MET A 63 1.80 3.70 -5.51
N GLN A 64 2.73 3.14 -4.75
CA GLN A 64 2.62 2.98 -3.30
C GLN A 64 2.48 4.33 -2.60
N ARG A 65 3.28 5.32 -3.01
CA ARG A 65 3.20 6.70 -2.49
C ARG A 65 1.82 7.30 -2.76
N ARG A 66 1.30 7.19 -3.99
CA ARG A 66 -0.05 7.69 -4.33
C ARG A 66 -1.14 7.01 -3.51
N GLN A 67 -1.04 5.70 -3.29
CA GLN A 67 -2.02 4.96 -2.48
C GLN A 67 -2.02 5.43 -1.01
N LEU A 68 -0.83 5.59 -0.42
CA LEU A 68 -0.71 6.09 0.95
C LEU A 68 -1.26 7.52 1.09
N MET A 69 -0.95 8.39 0.13
CA MET A 69 -1.49 9.77 0.12
C MET A 69 -3.02 9.79 0.01
N GLN A 70 -3.62 8.86 -0.73
CA GLN A 70 -5.09 8.75 -0.80
C GLN A 70 -5.71 8.25 0.51
N GLN A 71 -5.04 7.35 1.22
CA GLN A 71 -5.52 6.79 2.49
C GLN A 71 -5.34 7.75 3.68
N LEU A 72 -4.21 8.45 3.74
CA LEU A 72 -3.85 9.35 4.85
C LEU A 72 -4.46 10.75 4.70
N GLY A 73 -4.97 11.09 3.51
CA GLY A 73 -5.64 12.36 3.24
C GLY A 73 -4.69 13.48 2.79
N LYS A 74 -5.28 14.62 2.42
CA LYS A 74 -4.57 15.75 1.82
C LYS A 74 -3.64 16.51 2.77
N ASP A 75 -3.85 16.36 4.08
CA ASP A 75 -3.11 17.07 5.12
C ASP A 75 -1.85 16.30 5.57
N PHE A 76 -1.62 15.11 5.02
CA PHE A 76 -0.44 14.31 5.34
C PHE A 76 0.80 14.85 4.62
N ASP A 77 1.84 15.15 5.38
CA ASP A 77 3.14 15.57 4.84
C ASP A 77 3.90 14.38 4.27
N ALA A 78 3.98 14.32 2.93
CA ALA A 78 4.69 13.28 2.21
C ALA A 78 6.19 13.21 2.55
N SER A 79 6.79 14.28 3.09
CA SER A 79 8.20 14.29 3.51
C SER A 79 8.47 13.44 4.76
N LEU A 80 7.42 13.06 5.50
CA LEU A 80 7.52 12.12 6.63
C LEU A 80 7.66 10.67 6.18
N LEU A 81 7.43 10.37 4.89
CA LEU A 81 7.61 9.02 4.36
C LEU A 81 9.10 8.73 4.18
N ASP A 82 9.59 7.72 4.89
CA ASP A 82 10.92 7.18 4.64
C ASP A 82 10.97 6.53 3.25
N GLU A 83 11.71 7.16 2.34
CA GLU A 83 11.87 6.70 0.96
C GLU A 83 12.45 5.28 0.88
N LYS A 84 13.33 4.91 1.82
CA LYS A 84 13.90 3.56 1.86
C LYS A 84 12.82 2.54 2.22
N LEU A 85 11.99 2.82 3.22
CA LEU A 85 10.90 1.92 3.60
C LEU A 85 9.88 1.76 2.47
N LEU A 86 9.55 2.85 1.77
CA LEU A 86 8.67 2.79 0.59
C LEU A 86 9.27 1.90 -0.50
N ARG A 87 10.56 2.07 -0.78
CA ARG A 87 11.28 1.30 -1.79
C ARG A 87 11.37 -0.17 -1.43
N ASP A 88 11.66 -0.49 -0.17
CA ASP A 88 11.71 -1.88 0.31
C ASP A 88 10.33 -2.54 0.24
N ALA A 89 9.27 -1.83 0.63
CA ALA A 89 7.90 -2.31 0.53
C ALA A 89 7.47 -2.53 -0.93
N ALA A 90 7.79 -1.60 -1.83
CA ALA A 90 7.50 -1.72 -3.25
C ALA A 90 8.26 -2.88 -3.90
N LEU A 91 9.55 -3.05 -3.58
CA LEU A 91 10.36 -4.16 -4.08
C LEU A 91 9.80 -5.51 -3.60
N LYS A 92 9.44 -5.62 -2.32
CA LYS A 92 8.81 -6.82 -1.77
C LYS A 92 7.49 -7.13 -2.47
N GLY A 93 6.65 -6.12 -2.71
CA GLY A 93 5.40 -6.28 -3.46
C GLY A 93 5.63 -6.78 -4.90
N LEU A 94 6.67 -6.31 -5.58
CA LEU A 94 7.04 -6.79 -6.92
C LEU A 94 7.55 -8.24 -6.89
N ILE A 95 8.34 -8.61 -5.89
CA ILE A 95 8.82 -9.99 -5.69
C ILE A 95 7.63 -10.92 -5.44
N ASP A 96 6.75 -10.58 -4.50
CA ASP A 96 5.56 -11.37 -4.17
C ASP A 96 4.65 -11.52 -5.39
N ARG A 97 4.46 -10.46 -6.18
CA ARG A 97 3.70 -10.49 -7.43
C ARG A 97 4.33 -11.47 -8.43
N LYS A 98 5.64 -11.39 -8.67
CA LYS A 98 6.33 -12.30 -9.60
C LYS A 98 6.23 -13.76 -9.15
N LEU A 99 6.43 -14.03 -7.86
CA LEU A 99 6.28 -15.38 -7.30
C LEU A 99 4.87 -15.93 -7.48
N LEU A 100 3.83 -15.11 -7.25
CA LEU A 100 2.44 -15.53 -7.45
C LEU A 100 2.13 -15.82 -8.92
N LEU A 101 2.64 -15.01 -9.85
CA LEU A 101 2.46 -15.25 -11.29
C LEU A 101 3.20 -16.51 -11.77
N GLN A 102 4.42 -16.74 -11.28
CA GLN A 102 5.18 -17.97 -11.55
C GLN A 102 4.44 -19.19 -11.01
N GLY A 103 3.97 -19.14 -9.75
CA GLY A 103 3.18 -20.20 -9.14
C GLY A 103 1.87 -20.48 -9.89
N ALA A 104 1.20 -19.43 -10.39
CA ALA A 104 0.02 -19.57 -11.25
C ALA A 104 0.35 -20.29 -12.57
N ALA A 105 1.43 -19.90 -13.23
CA ALA A 105 1.88 -20.48 -14.49
C ALA A 105 2.32 -21.95 -14.34
N ASP A 106 3.08 -22.26 -13.28
CA ASP A 106 3.53 -23.61 -12.93
C ASP A 106 2.33 -24.53 -12.64
N SER A 107 1.34 -24.01 -11.93
CA SER A 107 0.09 -24.70 -11.60
C SER A 107 -0.94 -24.70 -12.75
N LYS A 108 -0.56 -24.20 -13.94
CA LYS A 108 -1.39 -24.15 -15.15
C LYS A 108 -2.70 -23.36 -15.00
N PHE A 109 -2.71 -22.36 -14.12
CA PHE A 109 -3.80 -21.39 -14.08
C PHE A 109 -3.80 -20.55 -15.36
N GLY A 110 -5.00 -20.34 -15.90
CA GLY A 110 -5.24 -19.51 -17.06
C GLY A 110 -6.52 -18.72 -16.85
N PHE A 111 -6.56 -17.51 -17.38
CA PHE A 111 -7.76 -16.68 -17.39
C PHE A 111 -8.17 -16.46 -18.85
N SER A 112 -9.39 -16.86 -19.22
CA SER A 112 -9.82 -16.80 -20.62
C SER A 112 -10.04 -15.36 -21.08
N GLU A 113 -9.80 -15.09 -22.37
CA GLU A 113 -10.05 -13.76 -22.93
C GLU A 113 -11.53 -13.35 -22.82
N ALA A 114 -12.44 -14.31 -23.00
CA ALA A 114 -13.88 -14.06 -22.84
C ALA A 114 -14.25 -13.69 -21.40
N ALA A 115 -13.62 -14.32 -20.39
CA ALA A 115 -13.83 -13.93 -18.99
C ALA A 115 -13.26 -12.53 -18.72
N LEU A 116 -12.11 -12.19 -19.30
CA LEU A 116 -11.51 -10.86 -19.19
C LEU A 116 -12.41 -9.79 -19.81
N ASP A 117 -12.98 -10.06 -20.98
CA ASP A 117 -13.92 -9.17 -21.63
C ASP A 117 -15.17 -8.96 -20.77
N GLN A 118 -15.69 -10.04 -20.16
CA GLN A 118 -16.84 -9.94 -19.28
C GLN A 118 -16.53 -9.07 -18.04
N VAL A 119 -15.36 -9.23 -17.43
CA VAL A 119 -14.92 -8.38 -16.32
C VAL A 119 -14.89 -6.91 -16.75
N ILE A 120 -14.29 -6.60 -17.89
CA ILE A 120 -14.22 -5.22 -18.42
C ILE A 120 -15.63 -4.67 -18.69
N LEU A 121 -16.51 -5.45 -19.31
CA LEU A 121 -17.89 -5.03 -19.61
C LEU A 121 -18.71 -4.76 -18.34
N GLN A 122 -18.46 -5.52 -17.27
CA GLN A 122 -19.16 -5.40 -15.98
C GLN A 122 -18.56 -4.35 -15.04
N THR A 123 -17.38 -3.83 -15.34
CA THR A 123 -16.69 -2.83 -14.50
C THR A 123 -17.42 -1.49 -14.57
N PRO A 124 -18.01 -0.98 -13.47
CA PRO A 124 -18.84 0.23 -13.48
C PRO A 124 -18.12 1.48 -13.99
N GLU A 125 -16.81 1.59 -13.74
CA GLU A 125 -15.96 2.70 -14.14
C GLU A 125 -15.89 2.87 -15.67
N PHE A 126 -16.16 1.79 -16.41
CA PHE A 126 -16.17 1.75 -17.88
C PHE A 126 -17.57 1.85 -18.46
N GLN A 127 -18.59 2.08 -17.64
CA GLN A 127 -19.98 2.19 -18.06
C GLN A 127 -20.47 3.63 -18.08
N VAL A 128 -21.40 3.92 -19.00
CA VAL A 128 -22.23 5.13 -19.04
C VAL A 128 -23.68 4.65 -19.09
N ASP A 129 -24.52 5.13 -18.18
CA ASP A 129 -25.91 4.68 -18.02
C ASP A 129 -26.05 3.15 -17.84
N GLY A 130 -25.09 2.54 -17.13
CA GLY A 130 -25.06 1.09 -16.85
C GLY A 130 -24.67 0.21 -18.04
N LYS A 131 -24.19 0.79 -19.14
CA LYS A 131 -23.70 0.05 -20.32
C LYS A 131 -22.25 0.41 -20.61
N PHE A 132 -21.46 -0.58 -21.02
CA PHE A 132 -20.07 -0.36 -21.40
C PHE A 132 -19.95 0.71 -22.49
N ASN A 133 -19.02 1.64 -22.30
CA ASN A 133 -18.71 2.70 -23.25
C ASN A 133 -17.21 2.69 -23.57
N ALA A 134 -16.87 2.47 -24.84
CA ALA A 134 -15.48 2.34 -25.28
C ALA A 134 -14.66 3.64 -25.12
N GLU A 135 -15.29 4.80 -25.30
CA GLU A 135 -14.63 6.10 -25.11
C GLU A 135 -14.31 6.33 -23.63
N ARG A 136 -15.26 5.99 -22.75
CA ARG A 136 -15.07 6.03 -21.30
C ARG A 136 -13.95 5.09 -20.86
N PHE A 137 -13.95 3.85 -21.36
CA PHE A 137 -12.87 2.89 -21.12
C PHE A 137 -11.51 3.48 -21.52
N ASP A 138 -11.38 4.03 -22.72
CA ASP A 138 -10.12 4.62 -23.17
C ASP A 138 -9.69 5.84 -22.37
N GLN A 139 -10.64 6.67 -21.93
CA GLN A 139 -10.36 7.83 -21.08
C GLN A 139 -9.79 7.37 -19.74
N VAL A 140 -10.43 6.40 -19.08
CA VAL A 140 -10.00 5.87 -17.78
C VAL A 140 -8.65 5.16 -17.91
N VAL A 141 -8.48 4.28 -18.90
CA VAL A 141 -7.23 3.56 -19.13
C VAL A 141 -6.06 4.51 -19.40
N ARG A 142 -6.28 5.58 -20.16
CA ARG A 142 -5.26 6.62 -20.39
C ARG A 142 -4.96 7.43 -19.14
N GLN A 143 -5.97 7.74 -18.32
CA GLN A 143 -5.77 8.42 -17.04
C GLN A 143 -4.90 7.59 -16.07
N LEU A 144 -4.99 6.25 -16.16
CA LEU A 144 -4.14 5.32 -15.41
C LEU A 144 -2.74 5.15 -16.02
N GLY A 145 -2.46 5.75 -17.18
CA GLY A 145 -1.15 5.69 -17.85
C GLY A 145 -0.90 4.43 -18.67
N TYR A 146 -1.94 3.67 -18.99
CA TYR A 146 -1.82 2.43 -19.77
C TYR A 146 -2.34 2.60 -21.21
N SER A 147 -1.82 1.78 -22.11
CA SER A 147 -2.51 1.46 -23.37
C SER A 147 -3.55 0.35 -23.16
N ARG A 148 -4.48 0.17 -24.11
CA ARG A 148 -5.48 -0.91 -24.05
C ARG A 148 -4.84 -2.29 -23.84
N LEU A 149 -3.77 -2.59 -24.58
CA LEU A 149 -3.09 -3.88 -24.51
C LEU A 149 -2.41 -4.08 -23.15
N GLN A 150 -1.70 -3.05 -22.67
CA GLN A 150 -1.03 -3.10 -21.36
C GLN A 150 -2.04 -3.24 -20.23
N PHE A 151 -3.16 -2.52 -20.29
CA PHE A 151 -4.23 -2.64 -19.30
C PHE A 151 -4.82 -4.06 -19.29
N ARG A 152 -5.10 -4.64 -20.46
CA ARG A 152 -5.59 -6.02 -20.54
C ARG A 152 -4.59 -7.01 -19.94
N GLN A 153 -3.31 -6.90 -20.27
CA GLN A 153 -2.26 -7.77 -19.72
C GLN A 153 -2.15 -7.64 -18.19
N MET A 154 -2.15 -6.40 -17.69
CA MET A 154 -2.13 -6.11 -16.26
C MET A 154 -3.36 -6.69 -15.56
N LEU A 155 -4.56 -6.50 -16.13
CA LEU A 155 -5.80 -7.06 -15.59
C LEU A 155 -5.80 -8.59 -15.61
N THR A 156 -5.30 -9.23 -16.68
CA THR A 156 -5.13 -10.69 -16.74
C THR A 156 -4.24 -11.19 -15.61
N GLN A 157 -3.12 -10.53 -15.36
CA GLN A 157 -2.24 -10.88 -14.24
C GLN A 157 -2.93 -10.73 -12.89
N GLU A 158 -3.70 -9.65 -12.67
CA GLU A 158 -4.49 -9.51 -11.43
C GLU A 158 -5.50 -10.64 -11.25
N MET A 159 -6.21 -11.01 -12.31
CA MET A 159 -7.20 -12.09 -12.26
C MET A 159 -6.55 -13.44 -11.95
N LEU A 160 -5.38 -13.72 -12.54
CA LEU A 160 -4.60 -14.93 -12.24
C LEU A 160 -4.16 -14.97 -10.77
N ILE A 161 -3.61 -13.87 -10.25
CA ILE A 161 -3.19 -13.77 -8.85
C ILE A 161 -4.40 -13.95 -7.92
N GLY A 162 -5.52 -13.30 -8.22
CA GLY A 162 -6.76 -13.43 -7.48
C GLY A 162 -7.28 -14.86 -7.46
N GLN A 163 -7.25 -15.54 -8.61
CA GLN A 163 -7.70 -16.93 -8.73
C GLN A 163 -6.84 -17.90 -7.91
N VAL A 164 -5.50 -17.73 -7.91
CA VAL A 164 -4.61 -18.54 -7.06
C VAL A 164 -4.90 -18.31 -5.58
N ARG A 165 -5.03 -17.04 -5.15
CA ARG A 165 -5.33 -16.70 -3.75
C ARG A 165 -6.68 -17.27 -3.32
N ALA A 166 -7.71 -17.12 -4.15
CA ALA A 166 -9.03 -17.67 -3.89
C ALA A 166 -9.02 -19.21 -3.85
N GLY A 167 -8.25 -19.85 -4.74
CA GLY A 167 -8.06 -21.30 -4.74
C GLY A 167 -7.43 -21.81 -3.45
N ILE A 168 -6.36 -21.16 -2.98
CA ILE A 168 -5.71 -21.50 -1.69
C ILE A 168 -6.69 -21.29 -0.54
N ALA A 169 -7.30 -20.09 -0.45
CA ALA A 169 -8.22 -19.76 0.63
C ALA A 169 -9.45 -20.68 0.66
N GLY A 170 -9.99 -21.05 -0.51
CA GLY A 170 -11.13 -21.95 -0.64
C GLY A 170 -10.80 -23.44 -0.48
N SER A 171 -9.52 -23.82 -0.56
CA SER A 171 -9.07 -25.20 -0.34
C SER A 171 -8.79 -25.53 1.13
N GLY A 172 -8.63 -24.50 1.97
CA GLY A 172 -8.45 -24.66 3.39
C GLY A 172 -9.75 -25.15 4.05
N PHE A 173 -9.69 -26.28 4.73
CA PHE A 173 -10.72 -26.72 5.65
C PHE A 173 -10.10 -26.91 7.03
N VAL A 174 -10.90 -26.72 8.07
CA VAL A 174 -10.50 -26.98 9.45
C VAL A 174 -11.37 -28.11 9.96
N THR A 175 -10.75 -29.09 10.60
CA THR A 175 -11.44 -30.20 11.24
C THR A 175 -11.90 -29.81 12.65
N ASP A 176 -12.95 -30.45 13.15
CA ASP A 176 -13.40 -30.26 14.53
C ASP A 176 -12.27 -30.53 15.54
N ALA A 177 -11.38 -31.48 15.23
CA ALA A 177 -10.22 -31.80 16.06
C ALA A 177 -9.22 -30.64 16.16
N GLU A 178 -8.97 -29.93 15.07
CA GLU A 178 -8.09 -28.75 15.03
C GLU A 178 -8.72 -27.57 15.77
N VAL A 179 -10.02 -27.32 15.60
CA VAL A 179 -10.75 -26.30 16.37
C VAL A 179 -10.67 -26.59 17.87
N LEU A 180 -10.91 -27.85 18.27
CA LEU A 180 -10.83 -28.26 19.67
C LEU A 180 -9.40 -28.21 20.22
N ALA A 181 -8.38 -28.46 19.40
CA ALA A 181 -6.99 -28.34 19.80
C ALA A 181 -6.62 -26.86 20.02
N PHE A 182 -7.00 -25.98 19.10
CA PHE A 182 -6.82 -24.55 19.24
C PHE A 182 -7.53 -24.00 20.49
N ALA A 183 -8.80 -24.36 20.69
CA ALA A 183 -9.57 -23.94 21.87
C ALA A 183 -8.96 -24.44 23.18
N ARG A 184 -8.41 -25.67 23.22
CA ARG A 184 -7.70 -26.20 24.38
C ARG A 184 -6.41 -25.44 24.69
N LEU A 185 -5.68 -25.00 23.66
CA LEU A 185 -4.47 -24.18 23.80
C LEU A 185 -4.81 -22.76 24.26
N GLU A 186 -5.80 -22.13 23.64
CA GLU A 186 -6.22 -20.76 23.95
C GLU A 186 -6.80 -20.64 25.36
N LYS A 187 -7.53 -21.66 25.81
CA LYS A 187 -8.10 -21.75 27.17
C LYS A 187 -7.22 -22.51 28.17
N GLN A 188 -5.95 -22.73 27.85
CA GLN A 188 -5.04 -23.43 28.75
C GLN A 188 -4.77 -22.58 29.99
N THR A 189 -5.15 -23.07 31.17
CA THR A 189 -4.71 -22.51 32.44
C THR A 189 -3.43 -23.20 32.91
N ARG A 190 -2.57 -22.46 33.62
CA ARG A 190 -1.36 -23.00 34.24
C ARG A 190 -1.28 -22.51 35.68
N ASP A 191 -1.14 -23.47 36.58
CA ASP A 191 -0.88 -23.20 37.98
C ASP A 191 0.63 -23.14 38.21
N PHE A 192 1.07 -22.11 38.92
CA PHE A 192 2.46 -21.95 39.33
C PHE A 192 2.52 -21.90 40.85
N ALA A 193 3.37 -22.73 41.44
CA ALA A 193 3.78 -22.59 42.82
C ALA A 193 5.06 -21.75 42.86
N THR A 194 5.06 -20.69 43.66
CA THR A 194 6.26 -19.89 43.91
C THR A 194 6.76 -20.17 45.32
N VAL A 195 8.08 -20.25 45.47
CA VAL A 195 8.74 -20.29 46.77
C VAL A 195 9.52 -18.99 46.89
N ASN A 196 9.09 -18.12 47.80
CA ASN A 196 9.84 -16.92 48.13
C ASN A 196 10.92 -17.26 49.14
N ILE A 197 12.16 -17.31 48.67
CA ILE A 197 13.33 -17.41 49.54
C ILE A 197 13.58 -16.01 50.10
N LYS A 198 13.24 -15.79 51.38
CA LYS A 198 13.56 -14.53 52.04
C LYS A 198 15.08 -14.41 52.15
N ALA A 199 15.61 -13.28 51.70
CA ALA A 199 16.99 -12.92 52.02
C ALA A 199 17.12 -12.83 53.55
N ASP A 200 18.25 -13.28 54.09
CA ASP A 200 18.60 -13.08 55.50
C ASP A 200 19.38 -11.76 55.63
N PRO A 201 18.74 -10.66 56.04
CA PRO A 201 19.43 -9.38 56.20
C PRO A 201 20.44 -9.41 57.35
N ALA A 202 20.37 -10.37 58.28
CA ALA A 202 21.35 -10.50 59.36
C ALA A 202 22.65 -11.18 58.89
N ALA A 203 22.62 -11.88 57.75
CA ALA A 203 23.80 -12.51 57.15
C ALA A 203 24.72 -11.50 56.42
N VAL A 204 24.24 -10.27 56.17
CA VAL A 204 24.99 -9.23 55.45
C VAL A 204 25.28 -8.07 56.39
N LYS A 205 26.56 -7.77 56.61
CA LYS A 205 26.99 -6.52 57.27
C LYS A 205 27.45 -5.56 56.20
N LEU A 206 26.70 -4.47 56.02
CA LEU A 206 27.09 -3.37 55.16
C LEU A 206 27.88 -2.34 55.96
N THR A 207 28.92 -1.79 55.35
CA THR A 207 29.66 -0.63 55.85
C THR A 207 29.08 0.66 55.28
N ASP A 208 29.26 1.78 55.99
CA ASP A 208 28.80 3.09 55.51
C ASP A 208 29.44 3.49 54.16
N ASP A 209 30.67 3.02 53.90
CA ASP A 209 31.37 3.23 52.64
C ASP A 209 30.71 2.47 51.47
N GLU A 210 30.24 1.24 51.69
CA GLU A 210 29.51 0.46 50.68
C GLU A 210 28.14 1.07 50.38
N VAL A 211 27.45 1.57 51.41
CA VAL A 211 26.17 2.28 51.25
C VAL A 211 26.38 3.56 50.44
N LYS A 212 27.43 4.33 50.75
CA LYS A 212 27.76 5.56 50.03
C LYS A 212 28.15 5.28 48.58
N ALA A 213 28.98 4.27 48.33
CA ALA A 213 29.37 3.89 46.97
C ALA A 213 28.16 3.44 46.12
N TYR A 214 27.21 2.71 46.70
CA TYR A 214 25.98 2.30 46.03
C TYR A 214 25.10 3.51 45.67
N TYR A 215 24.92 4.43 46.63
CA TYR A 215 24.17 5.67 46.43
C TYR A 215 24.80 6.53 45.32
N ASP A 216 26.11 6.73 45.35
CA ASP A 216 26.83 7.56 44.38
C ASP A 216 26.76 6.97 42.96
N GLN A 217 26.78 5.63 42.82
CA GLN A 217 26.66 4.95 41.53
C GLN A 217 25.22 4.92 40.97
N HIS A 218 24.21 4.93 41.83
CA HIS A 218 22.79 4.81 41.45
C HIS A 218 21.99 6.06 41.79
N ALA A 219 22.62 7.24 41.85
CA ALA A 219 21.99 8.49 42.25
C ALA A 219 20.69 8.81 41.48
N LYS A 220 20.57 8.35 40.23
CA LYS A 220 19.36 8.50 39.40
C LYS A 220 18.13 7.75 39.92
N GLU A 221 18.34 6.63 40.63
CA GLU A 221 17.25 5.81 41.21
C GLU A 221 16.71 6.41 42.51
N PHE A 222 17.47 7.31 43.13
CA PHE A 222 17.11 7.99 44.38
C PHE A 222 16.61 9.43 44.17
N MET A 223 16.30 9.80 42.92
CA MET A 223 15.71 11.10 42.60
C MET A 223 14.21 11.09 42.89
N THR A 224 13.66 12.24 43.29
CA THR A 224 12.21 12.43 43.29
C THR A 224 11.69 12.35 41.85
N PRO A 225 10.46 11.83 41.62
CA PRO A 225 9.85 11.83 40.30
C PRO A 225 9.86 13.22 39.67
N ASP A 226 9.99 13.29 38.35
CA ASP A 226 9.94 14.55 37.62
C ASP A 226 8.63 15.29 37.92
N GLN A 227 8.75 16.51 38.42
CA GLN A 227 7.63 17.40 38.69
C GLN A 227 7.66 18.54 37.69
N VAL A 228 6.51 18.85 37.10
CA VAL A 228 6.33 19.96 36.17
C VAL A 228 5.23 20.89 36.67
N VAL A 229 5.47 22.19 36.55
CA VAL A 229 4.45 23.21 36.75
C VAL A 229 3.85 23.50 35.38
N ILE A 230 2.54 23.27 35.23
CA ILE A 230 1.84 23.46 33.96
C ILE A 230 0.75 24.50 34.16
N ASP A 231 0.80 25.54 33.34
CA ASP A 231 -0.34 26.42 33.11
C ASP A 231 -1.23 25.78 32.04
N TYR A 232 -2.51 25.57 32.35
CA TYR A 232 -3.47 24.99 31.41
C TYR A 232 -4.72 25.85 31.33
N LEU A 233 -5.31 25.89 30.13
CA LEU A 233 -6.60 26.51 29.90
C LEU A 233 -7.65 25.41 29.80
N GLU A 234 -8.58 25.38 30.75
CA GLU A 234 -9.62 24.37 30.80
C GLU A 234 -10.84 24.79 29.96
N LEU A 235 -11.09 24.08 28.86
CA LEU A 235 -12.25 24.30 27.99
C LEU A 235 -13.27 23.19 28.21
N LYS A 236 -14.24 23.42 29.11
CA LYS A 236 -15.35 22.48 29.31
C LYS A 236 -16.50 22.82 28.37
N LYS A 237 -16.91 21.86 27.53
CA LYS A 237 -18.06 22.00 26.63
C LYS A 237 -19.33 22.45 27.37
N SER A 238 -19.51 21.97 28.61
CA SER A 238 -20.63 22.38 29.47
C SER A 238 -20.65 23.88 29.80
N SER A 239 -19.48 24.51 29.87
CA SER A 239 -19.34 25.95 30.17
C SER A 239 -19.74 26.85 29.00
N PHE A 240 -20.02 26.28 27.83
CA PHE A 240 -20.44 27.02 26.63
C PHE A 240 -21.94 26.87 26.32
N PHE A 241 -22.65 25.92 26.94
CA PHE A 241 -24.08 25.72 26.65
C PHE A 241 -24.94 26.93 27.04
N ASP A 242 -24.62 27.58 28.17
CA ASP A 242 -25.37 28.75 28.64
C ASP A 242 -25.07 30.03 27.81
N GLN A 243 -24.04 29.99 26.98
CA GLN A 243 -23.65 31.11 26.11
C GLN A 243 -24.25 31.01 24.70
N VAL A 244 -24.92 29.89 24.39
CA VAL A 244 -25.53 29.65 23.08
C VAL A 244 -27.04 29.71 23.21
N THR A 245 -27.64 30.79 22.71
CA THR A 245 -29.08 30.88 22.51
C THR A 245 -29.42 30.26 21.17
N VAL A 246 -29.98 29.05 21.19
CA VAL A 246 -30.46 28.38 19.98
C VAL A 246 -31.89 28.86 19.69
N LYS A 247 -32.17 29.23 18.43
CA LYS A 247 -33.53 29.57 17.99
C LYS A 247 -34.26 28.29 17.57
N ASP A 248 -35.55 28.20 17.90
CA ASP A 248 -36.38 27.02 17.62
C ASP A 248 -36.45 26.70 16.11
N ASP A 249 -36.42 27.73 15.28
CA ASP A 249 -36.39 27.67 13.82
C ASP A 249 -35.11 26.99 13.28
N GLU A 250 -33.97 27.16 13.94
CA GLU A 250 -32.72 26.47 13.58
C GLU A 250 -32.72 25.01 14.06
N LEU A 251 -33.32 24.73 15.23
CA LEU A 251 -33.51 23.37 15.75
C LEU A 251 -34.43 22.54 14.85
N GLN A 252 -35.54 23.12 14.40
CA GLN A 252 -36.49 22.47 13.52
C GLN A 252 -35.84 22.12 12.16
N ALA A 253 -35.12 23.07 11.55
CA ALA A 253 -34.42 22.85 10.29
C ALA A 253 -33.33 21.75 10.42
N ALA A 254 -32.60 21.71 11.54
CA ALA A 254 -31.62 20.67 11.81
C ALA A 254 -32.27 19.29 12.01
N TYR A 255 -33.39 19.24 12.74
CA TYR A 255 -34.15 18.01 12.97
C TYR A 255 -34.72 17.42 11.67
N GLU A 256 -35.31 18.26 10.82
CA GLU A 256 -35.83 17.85 9.51
C GLU A 256 -34.72 17.33 8.59
N LYS A 257 -33.53 17.96 8.63
CA LYS A 257 -32.35 17.51 7.88
C LYS A 257 -31.83 16.15 8.34
N GLU A 258 -31.79 15.90 9.64
CA GLU A 258 -31.31 14.62 10.19
C GLU A 258 -32.32 13.48 9.98
N THR A 259 -33.61 13.77 10.12
CA THR A 259 -34.67 12.77 9.87
C THR A 259 -34.81 12.42 8.39
N ALA A 260 -34.51 13.34 7.46
CA ALA A 260 -34.47 13.05 6.03
C ALA A 260 -33.38 12.02 5.62
N ASN A 261 -32.32 11.87 6.42
CA ASN A 261 -31.25 10.89 6.18
C ASN A 261 -31.50 9.51 6.81
N LEU A 262 -32.57 9.36 7.60
CA LEU A 262 -32.95 8.06 8.15
C LEU A 262 -33.75 7.28 7.11
N ALA A 263 -33.07 6.38 6.39
CA ALA A 263 -33.70 5.47 5.44
C ALA A 263 -34.84 4.64 6.09
N GLU A 264 -35.93 4.46 5.35
CA GLU A 264 -37.12 3.69 5.74
C GLU A 264 -36.73 2.26 6.19
N GLN A 265 -36.75 1.97 7.50
CA GLN A 265 -36.59 0.61 8.02
C GLN A 265 -37.91 -0.16 7.87
N ARG A 266 -38.05 -0.93 6.77
CA ARG A 266 -39.14 -1.91 6.64
C ARG A 266 -38.82 -3.14 7.48
N ARG A 267 -39.62 -3.37 8.53
CA ARG A 267 -39.63 -4.64 9.26
C ARG A 267 -40.56 -5.63 8.54
N ALA A 268 -39.99 -6.62 7.87
CA ALA A 268 -40.74 -7.77 7.38
C ALA A 268 -40.78 -8.86 8.48
N ALA A 269 -41.97 -9.36 8.79
CA ALA A 269 -42.15 -10.58 9.57
C ALA A 269 -42.53 -11.71 8.61
N HIS A 270 -41.72 -12.77 8.54
CA HIS A 270 -42.11 -14.00 7.87
C HIS A 270 -42.87 -14.89 8.86
N ILE A 271 -44.08 -15.31 8.49
CA ILE A 271 -44.74 -16.46 9.10
C ILE A 271 -44.33 -17.68 8.27
N LEU A 272 -43.68 -18.64 8.93
CA LEU A 272 -43.36 -19.95 8.35
C LEU A 272 -44.58 -20.85 8.53
N ASP A 273 -45.32 -21.14 7.46
CA ASP A 273 -46.31 -22.21 7.47
C ASP A 273 -45.60 -23.54 7.18
N GLU A 274 -45.45 -24.38 8.20
CA GLU A 274 -45.03 -25.77 8.03
C GLU A 274 -46.17 -26.58 7.40
N VAL A 275 -45.99 -26.95 6.12
CA VAL A 275 -46.86 -27.93 5.47
C VAL A 275 -46.47 -29.32 5.97
N ASN A 276 -47.25 -29.87 6.89
CA ASN A 276 -47.13 -31.25 7.32
C ASN A 276 -47.79 -32.16 6.27
N ASP A 277 -46.98 -32.88 5.49
CA ASP A 277 -47.45 -33.97 4.64
C ASP A 277 -47.91 -35.15 5.51
N LYS A 278 -49.21 -35.19 5.81
CA LYS A 278 -49.93 -36.42 6.14
C LYS A 278 -51.30 -36.44 5.46
N SER A 279 -51.33 -36.88 4.21
CA SER A 279 -52.17 -37.99 3.72
C SER A 279 -51.76 -38.39 2.32
#